data_AF-A0A3D1Q9Q5-F1
#
_entry.id   AF-A0A3D1Q9Q5-F1
#
_cell.length_a   1.000
_cell.length_b   1.000
_cell.length_c   1.000
_cell.angle_alpha   90.00
_cell.angle_beta   90.00
_cell.angle_gamma   90.00
#
_symmetry.space_group_name_H-M   'P 1'
#
loop_
_entity.id
_entity.type
_entity.pdbx_description
1 polymer ?
#
loop_
_entity_poly.entity_id
_entity_poly.type
_entity_poly.pdbx_seq_one_letter_code
_entity_poly.pdbx_strand_id
1 'polypeptide(L)'
;KPLAGVMHLALFWGFIFLLIATAAFAAWERIGFPEMTGWLYYLISWLADVGGFFAMLGIVVLAFIRYIRRPDRLNDHKPADGWILALVFAILLGGFLVEGLRIAAQIKLSTTLQQIAYEQDASPVGWMFAWLFKSMSLDGLVLWHRLSWWSHMFLAFLFIAVVPFTKLWHIFTGMIGYYSRDLDPKAVPLIENIEEAERFGVERIEENTWKDLLDLDACIR
;
A
#
# COMPACT_ATOMS: atom_id res chain seq x y z
N LYS A 1 19.28 -0.71 -6.77
CA LYS A 1 19.02 -2.08 -7.33
C LYS A 1 17.62 -2.10 -7.93
N PRO A 2 17.47 -2.32 -9.25
CA PRO A 2 16.24 -2.06 -9.98
C PRO A 2 15.02 -2.82 -9.43
N LEU A 3 15.18 -4.11 -9.08
CA LEU A 3 14.06 -4.95 -8.64
C LEU A 3 13.32 -4.40 -7.40
N ALA A 4 14.05 -4.05 -6.34
CA ALA A 4 13.41 -3.54 -5.12
C ALA A 4 12.70 -2.21 -5.37
N GLY A 5 13.27 -1.33 -6.20
CA GLY A 5 12.64 -0.07 -6.60
C GLY A 5 11.34 -0.29 -7.37
N VAL A 6 11.34 -1.22 -8.33
CA VAL A 6 10.12 -1.57 -9.10
C VAL A 6 9.04 -2.16 -8.20
N MET A 7 9.39 -3.00 -7.22
CA MET A 7 8.40 -3.54 -6.27
C MET A 7 7.83 -2.47 -5.34
N HIS A 8 8.65 -1.48 -4.91
CA HIS A 8 8.14 -0.34 -4.14
C HIS A 8 7.26 0.57 -5.00
N LEU A 9 7.59 0.76 -6.28
CA LEU A 9 6.75 1.52 -7.22
C LEU A 9 5.38 0.85 -7.40
N ALA A 10 5.36 -0.48 -7.53
CA ALA A 10 4.13 -1.27 -7.62
C ALA A 10 3.28 -1.13 -6.35
N LEU A 11 3.91 -1.19 -5.17
CA LEU A 11 3.22 -0.92 -3.90
C LEU A 11 2.66 0.51 -3.86
N PHE A 12 3.48 1.51 -4.12
CA PHE A 12 3.07 2.91 -4.04
C PHE A 12 1.85 3.22 -4.92
N TRP A 13 1.91 2.88 -6.21
CA TRP A 13 0.80 3.13 -7.13
C TRP A 13 -0.41 2.24 -6.85
N GLY A 14 -0.20 0.97 -6.48
CA GLY A 14 -1.29 0.10 -6.09
C GLY A 14 -2.05 0.63 -4.88
N PHE A 15 -1.36 1.09 -3.84
CA PHE A 15 -1.99 1.74 -2.67
C PHE A 15 -2.73 3.03 -3.05
N ILE A 16 -2.18 3.85 -3.95
CA ILE A 16 -2.87 5.05 -4.44
C ILE A 16 -4.18 4.67 -5.14
N PHE A 17 -4.15 3.71 -6.07
CA PHE A 17 -5.36 3.30 -6.79
C PHE A 17 -6.40 2.69 -5.86
N LEU A 18 -5.98 1.84 -4.92
CA LEU A 18 -6.85 1.26 -3.90
C LEU A 18 -7.47 2.32 -2.98
N LEU A 19 -6.68 3.33 -2.57
CA LEU A 19 -7.17 4.43 -1.75
C LEU A 19 -8.18 5.29 -2.51
N ILE A 20 -7.88 5.64 -3.77
CA ILE A 20 -8.81 6.39 -4.64
C ILE A 20 -10.11 5.62 -4.80
N ALA A 21 -10.04 4.33 -5.14
CA ALA A 21 -11.24 3.51 -5.31
C ALA A 21 -12.07 3.45 -4.02
N THR A 22 -11.44 3.12 -2.90
CA THR A 22 -12.12 3.02 -1.60
C THR A 22 -12.77 4.35 -1.20
N ALA A 23 -12.04 5.46 -1.35
CA ALA A 23 -12.55 6.79 -1.03
C ALA A 23 -13.70 7.18 -1.97
N ALA A 24 -13.60 6.85 -3.26
CA ALA A 24 -14.61 7.20 -4.24
C ALA A 24 -15.90 6.39 -4.05
N PHE A 25 -15.82 5.10 -3.74
CA PHE A 25 -17.00 4.29 -3.37
C PHE A 25 -17.63 4.75 -2.05
N ALA A 26 -16.82 5.07 -1.03
CA ALA A 26 -17.32 5.59 0.24
C ALA A 26 -18.00 6.96 0.07
N ALA A 27 -17.42 7.84 -0.76
CA ALA A 27 -17.99 9.13 -1.09
C ALA A 27 -19.30 8.99 -1.88
N TRP A 28 -19.35 8.08 -2.86
CA TRP A 28 -20.59 7.80 -3.59
C TRP A 28 -21.72 7.36 -2.66
N GLU A 29 -21.45 6.41 -1.76
CA GLU A 29 -22.45 5.94 -0.78
C GLU A 29 -22.92 7.06 0.15
N ARG A 30 -22.01 7.94 0.60
CA ARG A 30 -22.33 8.94 1.63
C ARG A 30 -22.92 10.24 1.07
N ILE A 31 -22.44 10.70 -0.08
CA ILE A 31 -22.76 12.01 -0.67
C ILE A 31 -23.24 11.92 -2.13
N GLY A 32 -23.28 10.73 -2.73
CA GLY A 32 -23.76 10.55 -4.10
C GLY A 32 -22.75 10.95 -5.19
N PHE A 33 -21.50 11.26 -4.84
CA PHE A 33 -20.48 11.71 -5.79
C PHE A 33 -19.08 11.19 -5.45
N PRO A 34 -18.26 10.78 -6.44
CA PRO A 34 -18.61 10.64 -7.86
C PRO A 34 -19.56 9.48 -8.07
N GLU A 35 -20.38 9.51 -9.12
CA GLU A 35 -21.25 8.37 -9.44
C GLU A 35 -20.39 7.16 -9.87
N MET A 36 -20.39 6.07 -9.10
CA MET A 36 -19.64 4.85 -9.45
C MET A 36 -20.48 3.93 -10.33
N THR A 37 -20.86 4.44 -11.50
CA THR A 37 -21.55 3.67 -12.55
C THR A 37 -20.83 3.80 -13.88
N GLY A 38 -21.17 2.93 -14.83
CA GLY A 38 -20.68 3.01 -16.21
C GLY A 38 -19.15 2.99 -16.33
N TRP A 39 -18.61 3.90 -17.16
CA TRP A 39 -17.18 3.93 -17.48
C TRP A 39 -16.30 4.29 -16.28
N LEU A 40 -16.79 5.13 -15.36
CA LEU A 40 -15.98 5.59 -14.22
C LEU A 40 -15.78 4.45 -13.22
N TYR A 41 -16.85 3.69 -12.93
CA TYR A 41 -16.75 2.43 -12.19
C TYR A 41 -15.71 1.53 -12.83
N TYR A 42 -15.84 1.29 -14.14
CA TYR A 42 -14.96 0.39 -14.87
C TYR A 42 -13.49 0.77 -14.74
N LEU A 43 -13.15 2.05 -14.96
CA LEU A 43 -11.78 2.53 -14.87
C LEU A 43 -11.23 2.41 -13.44
N ILE A 44 -12.00 2.84 -12.44
CA ILE A 44 -11.56 2.83 -11.04
C ILE A 44 -11.37 1.39 -10.54
N SER A 45 -12.33 0.50 -10.83
CA SER A 45 -12.23 -0.92 -10.50
C SER A 45 -11.02 -1.56 -11.18
N TRP A 46 -10.78 -1.28 -12.47
CA TRP A 46 -9.64 -1.85 -13.19
C TRP A 46 -8.30 -1.39 -12.63
N LEU A 47 -8.15 -0.10 -12.34
CA LEU A 47 -6.93 0.44 -11.74
C LEU A 47 -6.70 -0.14 -10.34
N ALA A 48 -7.76 -0.29 -9.54
CA ALA A 48 -7.68 -0.85 -8.20
C ALA A 48 -7.35 -2.34 -8.22
N ASP A 49 -7.98 -3.12 -9.10
CA ASP A 49 -7.78 -4.57 -9.24
C ASP A 49 -6.37 -4.89 -9.75
N VAL A 50 -5.97 -4.29 -10.87
CA VAL A 50 -4.64 -4.50 -11.46
C VAL A 50 -3.54 -3.91 -10.57
N GLY A 51 -3.76 -2.71 -10.04
CA GLY A 51 -2.83 -2.06 -9.12
C GLY A 51 -2.65 -2.85 -7.82
N GLY A 52 -3.76 -3.32 -7.25
CA GLY A 52 -3.76 -4.18 -6.06
C GLY A 52 -3.02 -5.50 -6.29
N PHE A 53 -3.14 -6.08 -7.48
CA PHE A 53 -2.44 -7.31 -7.84
C PHE A 53 -0.93 -7.10 -7.92
N PHE A 54 -0.49 -6.03 -8.58
CA PHE A 54 0.93 -5.69 -8.63
C PHE A 54 1.49 -5.29 -7.26
N ALA A 55 0.71 -4.62 -6.41
CA ALA A 55 1.09 -4.37 -5.02
C ALA A 55 1.23 -5.68 -4.23
N MET A 56 0.31 -6.64 -4.41
CA MET A 56 0.36 -7.94 -3.75
C MET A 56 1.57 -8.77 -4.23
N LEU A 57 1.87 -8.75 -5.52
CA LEU A 57 3.09 -9.34 -6.05
C LEU A 57 4.34 -8.64 -5.49
N GLY A 58 4.31 -7.31 -5.43
CA GLY A 58 5.38 -6.48 -4.88
C GLY A 58 5.73 -6.85 -3.45
N ILE A 59 4.74 -6.96 -2.56
CA ILE A 59 4.97 -7.33 -1.17
C ILE A 59 5.51 -8.76 -1.04
N VAL A 60 5.03 -9.71 -1.84
CA VAL A 60 5.53 -11.09 -1.86
C VAL A 60 6.99 -11.14 -2.29
N VAL A 61 7.36 -10.40 -3.34
CA VAL A 61 8.75 -10.33 -3.81
C VAL A 61 9.64 -9.63 -2.78
N LEU A 62 9.17 -8.58 -2.12
CA LEU A 62 9.94 -7.91 -1.05
C LEU A 62 10.13 -8.82 0.16
N ALA A 63 9.10 -9.59 0.56
CA ALA A 63 9.22 -10.61 1.59
C ALA A 63 10.22 -11.70 1.20
N PHE A 64 10.20 -12.15 -0.07
CA PHE A 64 11.18 -13.11 -0.60
C PHE A 64 12.62 -12.53 -0.55
N ILE A 65 12.80 -11.27 -0.96
CA ILE A 65 14.12 -10.60 -0.89
C ILE A 65 14.61 -10.54 0.55
N ARG A 66 13.72 -10.23 1.51
CA ARG A 66 14.06 -10.08 2.91
C ARG A 66 14.37 -11.41 3.59
N TYR A 67 13.51 -12.41 3.43
CA TYR A 67 13.59 -13.65 4.22
C TYR A 67 14.31 -14.81 3.54
N ILE A 68 14.43 -14.78 2.21
CA ILE A 68 15.08 -15.86 1.45
C ILE A 68 16.41 -15.39 0.88
N ARG A 69 16.44 -14.28 0.09
CA ARG A 69 17.71 -13.80 -0.49
C ARG A 69 18.67 -13.18 0.53
N ARG A 70 18.14 -12.58 1.60
CA ARG A 70 18.89 -12.04 2.76
C ARG A 70 20.21 -11.32 2.36
N PRO A 71 20.16 -10.23 1.57
CA PRO A 71 21.37 -9.46 1.28
C PRO A 71 21.94 -8.87 2.58
N ASP A 72 23.25 -8.67 2.68
CA ASP A 72 23.95 -8.26 3.92
C ASP A 72 23.32 -7.07 4.65
N ARG A 73 22.82 -6.07 3.90
CA ARG A 73 22.15 -4.88 4.45
C ARG A 73 20.81 -5.18 5.16
N LEU A 74 20.19 -6.31 4.89
CA LEU A 74 18.92 -6.80 5.45
C LEU A 74 19.13 -8.00 6.37
N ASN A 75 20.37 -8.33 6.73
CA ASN A 75 20.68 -9.45 7.60
C ASN A 75 20.46 -9.10 9.09
N ASP A 76 19.27 -8.59 9.40
CA ASP A 76 18.81 -8.30 10.75
C ASP A 76 17.50 -9.05 11.07
N HIS A 77 17.31 -9.39 12.34
CA HIS A 77 16.16 -10.17 12.81
C HIS A 77 15.21 -9.33 13.65
N LYS A 78 14.80 -8.17 13.13
CA LYS A 78 13.79 -7.34 13.79
C LYS A 78 12.39 -7.94 13.54
N PRO A 79 11.67 -8.43 14.57
CA PRO A 79 10.32 -8.97 14.41
C PRO A 79 9.35 -7.94 13.81
N ALA A 80 9.65 -6.66 14.04
CA ALA A 80 8.90 -5.51 13.53
C ALA A 80 8.67 -5.57 12.01
N ASP A 81 9.68 -6.02 11.27
CA ASP A 81 9.62 -5.98 9.80
C ASP A 81 8.74 -7.11 9.23
N GLY A 82 8.63 -8.22 9.95
CA GLY A 82 7.82 -9.36 9.52
C GLY A 82 6.34 -9.11 9.67
N TRP A 83 5.92 -8.52 10.79
CA TRP A 83 4.51 -8.25 11.01
C TRP A 83 3.99 -7.17 10.05
N ILE A 84 4.80 -6.16 9.70
CA ILE A 84 4.40 -5.12 8.73
C ILE A 84 4.19 -5.74 7.35
N LEU A 85 5.11 -6.58 6.88
CA LEU A 85 4.98 -7.28 5.61
C LEU A 85 3.74 -8.19 5.60
N ALA A 86 3.50 -8.91 6.69
CA ALA A 86 2.33 -9.76 6.86
C ALA A 86 1.03 -8.95 6.90
N LEU A 87 1.00 -7.81 7.59
CA LEU A 87 -0.15 -6.91 7.66
C LEU A 87 -0.51 -6.35 6.27
N VAL A 88 0.48 -5.83 5.54
CA VAL A 88 0.28 -5.31 4.18
C VAL A 88 -0.23 -6.41 3.25
N PHE A 89 0.37 -7.60 3.30
CA PHE A 89 -0.10 -8.74 2.51
C PHE A 89 -1.52 -9.16 2.88
N ALA A 90 -1.86 -9.21 4.18
CA ALA A 90 -3.19 -9.58 4.65
C ALA A 90 -4.27 -8.57 4.22
N ILE A 91 -3.94 -7.27 4.18
CA ILE A 91 -4.84 -6.24 3.67
C ILE A 91 -5.08 -6.44 2.18
N LEU A 92 -4.02 -6.57 1.38
CA LEU A 92 -4.13 -6.75 -0.08
C LEU A 92 -4.89 -8.03 -0.44
N LEU A 93 -4.54 -9.15 0.19
CA LEU A 93 -5.24 -10.42 0.01
C LEU A 93 -6.70 -10.32 0.49
N GLY A 94 -6.93 -9.70 1.64
CA GLY A 94 -8.27 -9.47 2.18
C GLY A 94 -9.16 -8.67 1.24
N GLY A 95 -8.61 -7.67 0.55
CA GLY A 95 -9.33 -6.91 -0.47
C GLY A 95 -9.84 -7.79 -1.61
N PHE A 96 -8.97 -8.64 -2.17
CA PHE A 96 -9.36 -9.59 -3.22
C PHE A 96 -10.33 -10.67 -2.74
N LEU A 97 -10.23 -11.10 -1.47
CA LEU A 97 -11.22 -12.03 -0.89
C LEU A 97 -12.60 -11.37 -0.78
N VAL A 98 -12.65 -10.13 -0.30
CA VAL A 98 -13.89 -9.34 -0.21
C VAL A 98 -14.50 -9.15 -1.61
N GLU A 99 -13.69 -8.74 -2.58
CA GLU A 99 -14.14 -8.54 -3.96
C GLU A 99 -14.59 -9.85 -4.62
N GLY A 100 -13.84 -10.93 -4.46
CA GLY A 100 -14.21 -12.24 -5.00
C GLY A 100 -15.51 -12.77 -4.41
N LEU A 101 -15.75 -12.58 -3.11
CA LEU A 101 -17.02 -12.92 -2.46
C LEU A 101 -18.18 -12.08 -2.99
N ARG A 102 -17.97 -10.77 -3.20
CA ARG A 102 -18.95 -9.86 -3.82
C ARG A 102 -19.33 -10.32 -5.22
N ILE A 103 -18.33 -10.55 -6.09
CA ILE A 103 -18.54 -10.96 -7.48
C ILE A 103 -19.23 -12.34 -7.53
N ALA A 104 -18.80 -13.30 -6.70
CA ALA A 104 -19.44 -14.61 -6.63
C ALA A 104 -20.92 -14.51 -6.21
N ALA A 105 -21.27 -13.60 -5.30
CA ALA A 105 -22.65 -13.36 -4.91
C ALA A 105 -23.45 -12.71 -6.06
N GLN A 106 -22.87 -11.72 -6.75
CA GLN A 106 -23.50 -11.07 -7.90
C GLN A 106 -23.76 -12.04 -9.06
N ILE A 107 -22.86 -13.00 -9.31
CA ILE A 107 -23.08 -14.07 -10.30
C ILE A 107 -24.32 -14.90 -9.97
N LYS A 108 -24.57 -15.23 -8.69
CA LYS A 108 -25.75 -16.00 -8.28
C LYS A 108 -27.04 -15.19 -8.28
N LEU A 109 -26.94 -13.88 -8.07
CA LEU A 109 -28.09 -12.97 -8.09
C LEU A 109 -28.48 -12.56 -9.52
N SER A 110 -27.54 -12.64 -10.46
CA SER A 110 -27.77 -12.31 -11.86
C SER A 110 -28.64 -13.37 -12.54
N THR A 111 -29.62 -12.92 -13.33
CA THR A 111 -30.48 -13.82 -14.13
C THR A 111 -29.69 -14.42 -15.31
N THR A 112 -28.74 -13.65 -15.85
CA THR A 112 -27.87 -14.08 -16.94
C THR A 112 -26.44 -13.63 -16.67
N LEU A 113 -25.45 -14.40 -17.13
CA LEU A 113 -24.03 -14.06 -16.94
C LEU A 113 -23.67 -12.72 -17.59
N GLN A 114 -24.36 -12.34 -18.66
CA GLN A 114 -24.15 -11.10 -19.39
C GLN A 114 -24.35 -9.85 -18.52
N GLN A 115 -25.20 -9.93 -17.48
CA GLN A 115 -25.44 -8.80 -16.56
C GLN A 115 -24.22 -8.46 -15.71
N ILE A 116 -23.32 -9.42 -15.47
CA ILE A 116 -22.13 -9.26 -14.62
C ILE A 116 -20.82 -9.51 -15.37
N ALA A 117 -20.89 -9.86 -16.66
CA ALA A 117 -19.72 -10.19 -17.47
C ALA A 117 -18.70 -9.04 -17.56
N TYR A 118 -19.14 -7.79 -17.41
CA TYR A 118 -18.25 -6.62 -17.38
C TYR A 118 -17.22 -6.69 -16.25
N GLU A 119 -17.49 -7.40 -15.15
CA GLU A 119 -16.54 -7.59 -14.03
C GLU A 119 -15.33 -8.45 -14.45
N GLN A 120 -15.43 -9.26 -15.51
CA GLN A 120 -14.29 -10.01 -16.05
C GLN A 120 -13.20 -9.07 -16.55
N ASP A 121 -13.61 -7.95 -17.14
CA ASP A 121 -12.70 -6.97 -17.69
C ASP A 121 -12.42 -5.86 -16.69
N ALA A 122 -13.40 -5.45 -15.86
CA ALA A 122 -13.24 -4.40 -14.86
C ALA A 122 -12.46 -4.85 -13.62
N SER A 123 -12.61 -6.11 -13.19
CA SER A 123 -11.95 -6.67 -12.01
C SER A 123 -11.46 -8.10 -12.31
N PRO A 124 -10.51 -8.28 -13.25
CA PRO A 124 -10.08 -9.62 -13.70
C PRO A 124 -9.52 -10.48 -12.56
N VAL A 125 -8.79 -9.90 -11.62
CA VAL A 125 -8.23 -10.63 -10.48
C VAL A 125 -9.32 -10.94 -9.46
N GLY A 126 -10.18 -9.98 -9.13
CA GLY A 126 -11.39 -10.22 -8.34
C GLY A 126 -12.28 -11.31 -8.93
N TRP A 127 -12.44 -11.35 -10.25
CA TRP A 127 -13.14 -12.41 -10.96
C TRP A 127 -12.48 -13.77 -10.76
N MET A 128 -11.14 -13.86 -10.87
CA MET A 128 -10.41 -15.09 -10.54
C MET A 128 -10.64 -15.53 -9.09
N PHE A 129 -10.68 -14.60 -8.14
CA PHE A 129 -10.97 -14.91 -6.74
C PHE A 129 -12.42 -15.41 -6.55
N ALA A 130 -13.38 -14.92 -7.34
CA ALA A 130 -14.76 -15.41 -7.30
C ALA A 130 -14.88 -16.92 -7.59
N TRP A 131 -13.96 -17.49 -8.40
CA TRP A 131 -13.93 -18.92 -8.68
C TRP A 131 -13.68 -19.79 -7.44
N LEU A 132 -12.97 -19.26 -6.44
CA LEU A 132 -12.73 -19.96 -5.17
C LEU A 132 -14.03 -20.22 -4.41
N PHE A 133 -15.06 -19.43 -4.69
CA PHE A 133 -16.33 -19.44 -3.94
C PHE A 133 -17.52 -19.93 -4.77
N LYS A 134 -17.31 -20.41 -6.00
CA LYS A 134 -18.39 -20.79 -6.93
C LYS A 134 -19.39 -21.81 -6.36
N SER A 135 -18.91 -22.72 -5.51
CA SER A 135 -19.69 -23.80 -4.91
C SER A 135 -20.46 -23.40 -3.65
N MET A 136 -20.23 -22.20 -3.11
CA MET A 136 -20.92 -21.74 -1.91
C MET A 136 -22.38 -21.40 -2.19
N SER A 137 -23.24 -21.48 -1.17
CA SER A 137 -24.60 -20.93 -1.25
C SER A 137 -24.57 -19.40 -1.21
N LEU A 138 -25.64 -18.73 -1.66
CA LEU A 138 -25.75 -17.28 -1.57
C LEU A 138 -25.62 -16.79 -0.12
N ASP A 139 -26.30 -17.45 0.82
CA ASP A 139 -26.21 -17.10 2.25
C ASP A 139 -24.79 -17.23 2.79
N GLY A 140 -24.06 -18.28 2.37
CA GLY A 140 -22.66 -18.47 2.70
C GLY A 140 -21.78 -17.34 2.17
N LEU A 141 -21.98 -16.94 0.91
CA LEU A 141 -21.24 -15.84 0.29
C LEU A 141 -21.48 -14.52 1.04
N VAL A 142 -22.73 -14.19 1.36
CA VAL A 142 -23.09 -12.96 2.08
C VAL A 142 -22.50 -12.95 3.50
N LEU A 143 -22.55 -14.07 4.21
CA LEU A 143 -21.96 -14.19 5.54
C LEU A 143 -20.45 -13.98 5.50
N TRP A 144 -19.74 -14.73 4.65
CA TRP A 144 -18.30 -14.63 4.54
C TRP A 144 -17.85 -13.27 4.02
N HIS A 145 -18.58 -12.68 3.07
CA HIS A 145 -18.32 -11.32 2.61
C HIS A 145 -18.37 -10.33 3.79
N ARG A 146 -19.40 -10.40 4.62
CA ARG A 146 -19.56 -9.51 5.78
C ARG A 146 -18.41 -9.68 6.79
N LEU A 147 -18.03 -10.92 7.09
CA LEU A 147 -16.92 -11.21 7.99
C LEU A 147 -15.60 -10.70 7.42
N SER A 148 -15.29 -11.02 6.16
CA SER A 148 -14.07 -10.58 5.49
C SER A 148 -14.00 -9.06 5.36
N TRP A 149 -15.14 -8.40 5.12
CA TRP A 149 -15.21 -6.95 4.99
C TRP A 149 -14.86 -6.27 6.31
N TRP A 150 -15.44 -6.70 7.44
CA TRP A 150 -15.11 -6.15 8.75
C TRP A 150 -13.66 -6.46 9.16
N SER A 151 -13.16 -7.67 8.88
CA SER A 151 -11.76 -8.00 9.13
C SER A 151 -10.81 -7.14 8.30
N HIS A 152 -11.10 -6.95 7.01
CA HIS A 152 -10.30 -6.10 6.14
C HIS A 152 -10.32 -4.63 6.61
N MET A 153 -11.48 -4.11 7.02
CA MET A 153 -11.59 -2.75 7.56
C MET A 153 -10.81 -2.57 8.85
N PHE A 154 -10.90 -3.53 9.78
CA PHE A 154 -10.09 -3.51 10.99
C PHE A 154 -8.58 -3.47 10.67
N LEU A 155 -8.10 -4.33 9.76
CA LEU A 155 -6.70 -4.36 9.38
C LEU A 155 -6.25 -3.07 8.66
N ALA A 156 -7.09 -2.50 7.80
CA ALA A 156 -6.81 -1.25 7.10
C ALA A 156 -6.70 -0.07 8.07
N PHE A 157 -7.63 0.07 9.03
CA PHE A 157 -7.55 1.11 10.05
C PHE A 157 -6.37 0.90 11.01
N LEU A 158 -6.08 -0.35 11.37
CA LEU A 158 -4.88 -0.69 12.15
C LEU A 158 -3.62 -0.26 11.39
N PHE A 159 -3.51 -0.55 10.09
CA PHE A 159 -2.39 -0.12 9.26
C PHE A 159 -2.22 1.40 9.29
N ILE A 160 -3.30 2.16 9.07
CA ILE A 160 -3.26 3.63 9.12
C ILE A 160 -2.77 4.11 10.49
N ALA A 161 -3.30 3.54 11.59
CA ALA A 161 -2.95 3.93 12.95
C ALA A 161 -1.48 3.65 13.29
N VAL A 162 -0.87 2.58 12.75
CA VAL A 162 0.52 2.23 13.04
C VAL A 162 1.54 2.88 12.11
N VAL A 163 1.13 3.48 10.99
CA VAL A 163 2.07 4.14 10.06
C VAL A 163 3.03 5.14 10.75
N PRO A 164 2.57 6.11 11.57
CA PRO A 164 3.48 7.09 12.18
C PRO A 164 4.42 6.50 13.24
N PHE A 165 4.15 5.28 13.71
CA PHE A 165 4.93 4.61 14.76
C PHE A 165 5.84 3.50 14.23
N THR A 166 5.92 3.35 12.91
CA THR A 166 6.66 2.26 12.27
C THR A 166 7.57 2.76 11.17
N LYS A 167 8.36 1.84 10.62
CA LYS A 167 9.14 2.10 9.41
C LYS A 167 8.30 2.56 8.23
N LEU A 168 6.96 2.46 8.24
CA LEU A 168 6.13 2.98 7.16
C LEU A 168 6.12 4.52 7.07
N TRP A 169 6.54 5.22 8.13
CA TRP A 169 6.65 6.67 8.15
C TRP A 169 7.51 7.25 7.00
N HIS A 170 8.49 6.49 6.49
CA HIS A 170 9.30 6.90 5.33
C HIS A 170 8.52 7.22 4.07
N ILE A 171 7.29 6.70 3.95
CA ILE A 171 6.43 7.04 2.82
C ILE A 171 6.25 8.56 2.79
N PHE A 172 5.94 9.17 3.94
CA PHE A 172 5.75 10.60 4.07
C PHE A 172 7.06 11.37 4.07
N THR A 173 8.04 10.97 4.90
CA THR A 173 9.31 11.71 5.00
C THR A 173 10.15 11.62 3.74
N GLY A 174 10.08 10.50 3.00
CA GLY A 174 10.70 10.36 1.69
C GLY A 174 10.07 11.26 0.63
N MET A 175 8.73 11.38 0.60
CA MET A 175 8.05 12.30 -0.32
C MET A 175 8.37 13.77 -0.01
N ILE A 176 8.27 14.16 1.26
CA ILE A 176 8.59 15.53 1.70
C ILE A 176 10.07 15.80 1.46
N GLY A 177 10.96 14.86 1.78
CA GLY A 177 12.40 14.97 1.59
C GLY A 177 12.81 15.14 0.12
N TYR A 178 12.11 14.47 -0.81
CA TYR A 178 12.30 14.66 -2.24
C TYR A 178 11.82 16.04 -2.71
N TYR A 179 10.64 16.48 -2.26
CA TYR A 179 10.09 17.80 -2.61
C TYR A 179 10.95 18.96 -2.08
N SER A 180 11.51 18.79 -0.89
CA SER A 180 12.37 19.76 -0.21
C SER A 180 13.86 19.60 -0.50
N ARG A 181 14.22 18.87 -1.56
CA ARG A 181 15.63 18.60 -1.86
C ARG A 181 16.33 19.88 -2.29
N ASP A 182 17.46 20.16 -1.66
CA ASP A 182 18.38 21.17 -2.14
C ASP A 182 19.00 20.73 -3.49
N LEU A 183 18.99 21.63 -4.46
CA LEU A 183 19.57 21.41 -5.78
C LEU A 183 21.00 21.93 -5.86
N ASP A 184 21.41 22.77 -4.90
CA ASP A 184 22.78 23.22 -4.78
C ASP A 184 23.67 22.10 -4.21
N PRO A 185 24.98 22.13 -4.48
CA PRO A 185 25.92 21.19 -3.88
C PRO A 185 25.78 21.23 -2.36
N LYS A 186 25.60 20.06 -1.71
CA LYS A 186 25.62 19.96 -0.24
C LYS A 186 26.98 20.44 0.26
N ALA A 187 27.06 21.72 0.63
CA ALA A 187 28.22 22.27 1.31
C ALA A 187 28.13 21.85 2.78
N VAL A 188 29.21 21.28 3.31
CA VAL A 188 29.39 21.23 4.77
C VAL A 188 29.38 22.69 5.25
N PRO A 189 28.67 23.03 6.35
CA PRO A 189 28.69 24.38 6.89
C PRO A 189 30.13 24.88 7.03
N LEU A 190 30.42 26.06 6.49
CA LEU A 190 31.77 26.64 6.53
C LEU A 190 32.16 26.90 7.98
N ILE A 191 33.31 26.38 8.40
CA ILE A 191 33.94 26.76 9.66
C ILE A 191 34.88 27.92 9.34
N GLU A 192 34.52 29.13 9.79
CA GLU A 192 35.26 30.36 9.47
C GLU A 192 36.71 30.32 9.94
N ASN A 193 36.97 29.78 11.14
CA ASN A 193 38.31 29.57 11.68
C ASN A 193 38.46 28.17 12.28
N ILE A 194 39.03 27.25 11.50
CA ILE A 194 39.25 25.86 11.91
C ILE A 194 40.22 25.74 13.09
N GLU A 195 41.19 26.64 13.23
CA GLU A 195 42.22 26.52 14.28
C GLU A 195 41.70 26.92 15.68
N GLU A 196 40.65 27.74 15.74
CA GLU A 196 40.01 28.18 16.98
C GLU A 196 38.65 27.51 17.23
N ALA A 197 38.15 26.72 16.26
CA ALA A 197 36.84 26.10 16.37
C ALA A 197 36.83 25.03 17.47
N GLU A 198 35.99 25.24 18.49
CA GLU A 198 35.77 24.27 19.56
C GLU A 198 34.86 23.10 19.13
N ARG A 199 34.13 23.25 18.01
CA ARG A 199 33.21 22.24 17.47
C ARG A 199 33.36 22.11 15.97
N PHE A 200 33.34 20.87 15.50
CA PHE A 200 33.47 20.54 14.08
C PHE A 200 32.21 19.82 13.60
N GLY A 201 31.37 20.50 12.83
CA GLY A 201 30.14 19.95 12.28
C GLY A 201 29.03 19.80 13.33
N VAL A 202 28.31 18.68 13.28
CA VAL A 202 27.15 18.37 14.13
C VAL A 202 27.52 17.25 15.09
N GLU A 203 27.57 17.56 16.40
CA GLU A 203 27.91 16.60 17.45
C GLU A 203 26.65 16.05 18.14
N ARG A 204 25.59 16.85 18.18
CA ARG A 204 24.33 16.48 18.83
C ARG A 204 23.15 16.47 17.86
N ILE A 205 22.14 15.66 18.16
CA ILE A 205 20.96 15.54 17.30
C ILE A 205 20.22 16.88 17.15
N GLU A 206 20.22 17.71 18.19
CA GLU A 206 19.52 19.01 18.21
C GLU A 206 20.21 20.08 17.35
N GLU A 207 21.45 19.83 16.90
CA GLU A 207 22.22 20.71 16.02
C GLU A 207 21.94 20.41 14.54
N ASN A 208 21.20 19.35 14.23
CA ASN A 208 20.77 19.04 12.86
C ASN A 208 19.73 20.06 12.38
N THR A 209 19.78 20.39 11.10
CA THR A 209 18.69 21.18 10.49
C THR A 209 17.41 20.34 10.45
N TRP A 210 16.26 21.01 10.31
CA TRP A 210 14.99 20.31 10.10
C TRP A 210 15.04 19.34 8.90
N LYS A 211 15.83 19.67 7.88
CA LYS A 211 16.01 18.86 6.68
C LYS A 211 16.88 17.63 6.95
N ASP A 212 17.91 17.77 7.76
CA ASP A 212 18.76 16.64 8.17
C ASP A 212 17.97 15.65 9.03
N LEU A 213 17.14 16.15 9.96
CA LEU A 213 16.22 15.32 10.75
C LEU A 213 15.19 14.60 9.87
N LEU A 214 14.62 15.29 8.87
CA LEU A 214 13.70 14.67 7.91
C LEU A 214 14.38 13.57 7.07
N ASP A 215 15.61 13.81 6.62
CA ASP A 215 16.39 12.83 5.84
C ASP A 215 16.78 11.61 6.69
N LEU A 216 17.04 11.82 7.99
CA LEU A 216 17.27 10.74 8.95
C LEU A 216 16.04 9.83 9.04
N ASP A 217 14.83 10.42 9.15
CA ASP A 217 13.57 9.66 9.22
C ASP A 217 13.19 8.99 7.89
N ALA A 218 13.60 9.57 6.75
CA ALA A 218 13.39 8.96 5.43
C ALA A 218 14.33 7.78 5.17
N CYS A 219 15.47 7.73 5.86
CA CYS A 219 16.47 6.69 5.66
C CYS A 219 16.03 5.37 6.31
N ILE A 220 15.75 4.37 5.48
CA ILE A 220 15.40 3.02 5.94
C ILE A 220 16.48 2.01 5.58
N ARG A 221 16.75 1.12 6.54
CA ARG A 221 17.44 -0.16 6.32
C ARG A 221 16.46 -1.29 6.05
#